data_AF-A0A842R6Y4-F1
#
_entry.id   AF-A0A842R6Y4-F1
#
_cell.length_a   1.000
_cell.length_b   1.000
_cell.length_c   1.000
_cell.angle_alpha   90.00
_cell.angle_beta   90.00
_cell.angle_gamma   90.00
#
_symmetry.space_group_name_H-M   'P 1'
#
loop_
_entity.id
_entity.type
_entity.pdbx_description
1 polymer ?
#
loop_
_entity_poly.entity_id
_entity_poly.type
_entity_poly.pdbx_seq_one_letter_code
_entity_poly.pdbx_strand_id
1 'polypeptide(L)'
;MSEMSMVLKFEDGLNNKAKVNDADAKKLGLLEGSIVRIADEYTGLSMGTIITLDENVGDEEIVIDKSLGISMGFTEGPALVEKYDKALDRLKKVTIGIEPKGGGGAEEATKKFLEIQERRGELEQFLNGLLIYPEAQFVWDKFDVNLKVLETEPQIGTDNFAMISREELEEIKLRTIGDKNFNGILMIDVSGSMTNKDMLFKGITSIEGLQAHMDGETLSFLQGFKEGEEIERYKGATIAALLYVAEKVARGRGEKVAFIPFTSDPTVISFGNKNWFESSQKTDKNISDVMKKITDTVEDSTFGGTNMSDTLEKALEIVDEFNDPEKLNMFVLLTDGYPNNEDKVKNICREIGLNRKNIILYTIGIGEANYELLTEIAAETGGESRKPNDLQELLNWYSELANDIERRVKLK
;
A
#
# COMPACT_ATOMS: atom_id res chain seq x y z
N MET A 1 0.16 -16.90 -36.78
CA MET A 1 0.50 -17.62 -35.53
C MET A 1 -0.22 -18.95 -35.60
N SER A 2 0.44 -20.03 -35.22
CA SER A 2 -0.19 -21.36 -35.11
C SER A 2 -0.91 -21.44 -33.79
N GLU A 3 -2.24 -21.47 -33.84
CA GLU A 3 -3.13 -21.75 -32.72
C GLU A 3 -3.58 -23.22 -32.84
N MET A 4 -3.70 -23.92 -31.71
CA MET A 4 -4.15 -25.31 -31.65
C MET A 4 -5.17 -25.46 -30.52
N SER A 5 -6.30 -26.11 -30.82
CA SER A 5 -7.24 -26.54 -29.77
C SER A 5 -6.66 -27.77 -29.09
N MET A 6 -6.59 -27.73 -27.75
CA MET A 6 -6.02 -28.77 -26.92
C MET A 6 -6.92 -29.03 -25.71
N VAL A 7 -6.78 -30.19 -25.07
CA VAL A 7 -7.43 -30.49 -23.80
C VAL A 7 -6.54 -30.01 -22.66
N LEU A 8 -7.02 -29.00 -21.94
CA LEU A 8 -6.42 -28.50 -20.71
C LEU A 8 -6.66 -29.46 -19.55
N LYS A 9 -5.59 -29.84 -18.86
CA LYS A 9 -5.59 -30.65 -17.64
C LYS A 9 -4.79 -29.99 -16.53
N PHE A 10 -5.07 -30.35 -15.28
CA PHE A 10 -4.40 -29.80 -14.11
C PHE A 10 -3.51 -30.83 -13.40
N GLU A 11 -2.32 -30.41 -13.00
CA GLU A 11 -1.38 -31.18 -12.19
C GLU A 11 -0.83 -30.30 -11.06
N ASP A 12 -0.68 -30.88 -9.86
CA ASP A 12 -0.11 -30.18 -8.71
C ASP A 12 1.43 -30.13 -8.81
N GLY A 13 2.03 -29.02 -8.37
CA GLY A 13 3.49 -28.92 -8.19
C GLY A 13 4.28 -28.59 -9.46
N LEU A 14 3.64 -28.01 -10.48
CA LEU A 14 4.31 -27.51 -11.68
C LEU A 14 4.88 -26.09 -11.52
N ASN A 15 4.62 -25.42 -10.38
CA ASN A 15 5.16 -24.11 -10.02
C ASN A 15 4.82 -23.04 -11.09
N ASN A 16 3.53 -22.91 -11.42
CA ASN A 16 2.99 -21.98 -12.42
C ASN A 16 3.46 -22.22 -13.86
N LYS A 17 3.98 -23.41 -14.16
CA LYS A 17 4.38 -23.85 -15.51
C LYS A 17 3.35 -24.79 -16.12
N ALA A 18 3.56 -25.11 -17.40
CA ALA A 18 2.80 -26.10 -18.12
C ALA A 18 3.70 -27.12 -18.82
N LYS A 19 3.12 -28.27 -19.13
CA LYS A 19 3.73 -29.37 -19.86
C LYS A 19 2.99 -29.63 -21.16
N VAL A 20 3.75 -29.96 -22.20
CA VAL A 20 3.24 -30.45 -23.48
C VAL A 20 4.18 -31.52 -24.02
N ASN A 21 3.68 -32.45 -24.83
CA ASN A 21 4.52 -33.43 -25.49
C ASN A 21 5.31 -32.81 -26.66
N ASP A 22 6.37 -33.50 -27.08
CA ASP A 22 7.27 -33.06 -28.16
C ASP A 22 6.59 -32.92 -29.54
N ALA A 23 5.57 -33.74 -29.83
CA ALA A 23 4.91 -33.73 -31.13
C ALA A 23 4.06 -32.46 -31.29
N ASP A 24 3.29 -32.10 -30.27
CA ASP A 24 2.47 -30.90 -30.25
C ASP A 24 3.30 -29.64 -30.06
N ALA A 25 4.37 -29.70 -29.27
CA ALA A 25 5.37 -28.63 -29.21
C ALA A 25 5.90 -28.29 -30.62
N LYS A 26 6.26 -29.30 -31.42
CA LYS A 26 6.72 -29.09 -32.81
C LYS A 26 5.64 -28.48 -33.71
N LYS A 27 4.37 -28.90 -33.58
CA LYS A 27 3.25 -28.33 -34.35
C LYS A 27 3.05 -26.84 -34.02
N LEU A 28 3.18 -26.48 -32.76
CA LEU A 28 3.04 -25.10 -32.26
C LEU A 28 4.32 -24.26 -32.35
N GLY A 29 5.45 -24.85 -32.77
CA GLY A 29 6.74 -24.16 -32.84
C GLY A 29 7.32 -23.80 -31.46
N LEU A 30 7.02 -24.60 -30.44
CA LEU A 30 7.46 -24.45 -29.06
C LEU A 30 8.77 -25.19 -28.80
N LEU A 31 9.56 -24.61 -27.89
CA LEU A 31 10.77 -25.17 -27.29
C LEU A 31 10.63 -25.15 -25.76
N GLU A 32 11.48 -25.88 -25.05
CA GLU A 32 11.64 -25.76 -23.59
C GLU A 32 11.80 -24.27 -23.19
N GLY A 33 10.99 -23.81 -22.24
CA GLY A 33 10.97 -22.42 -21.78
C GLY A 33 10.17 -21.45 -22.67
N SER A 34 9.52 -21.93 -23.74
CA SER A 34 8.63 -21.08 -24.54
C SER A 34 7.45 -20.60 -23.72
N ILE A 35 6.96 -19.40 -24.03
CA ILE A 35 5.75 -18.86 -23.41
C ILE A 35 4.58 -19.18 -24.32
N VAL A 36 3.49 -19.63 -23.72
CA VAL A 36 2.22 -19.82 -24.42
C VAL A 36 1.15 -18.96 -23.78
N ARG A 37 0.17 -18.58 -24.60
CA ARG A 37 -1.12 -18.12 -24.12
C ARG A 37 -2.10 -19.27 -24.22
N ILE A 38 -2.88 -19.46 -23.17
CA ILE A 38 -3.98 -20.42 -23.09
C ILE A 38 -5.25 -19.60 -22.93
N ALA A 39 -6.21 -19.81 -23.82
CA ALA A 39 -7.52 -19.16 -23.77
C ALA A 39 -8.63 -20.21 -23.66
N ASP A 40 -9.57 -19.99 -22.76
CA ASP A 40 -10.78 -20.79 -22.65
C ASP A 40 -11.74 -20.42 -23.78
N GLU A 41 -12.18 -21.43 -24.55
CA GLU A 41 -12.99 -21.24 -25.77
C GLU A 41 -14.37 -20.61 -25.50
N TYR A 42 -14.87 -20.68 -24.26
CA TYR A 42 -16.26 -20.31 -23.93
C TYR A 42 -16.37 -19.04 -23.10
N THR A 43 -15.42 -18.82 -22.20
CA THR A 43 -15.46 -17.73 -21.22
C THR A 43 -14.65 -16.51 -21.67
N GLY A 44 -13.74 -16.68 -22.63
CA GLY A 44 -12.80 -15.63 -23.06
C GLY A 44 -11.71 -15.34 -22.03
N LEU A 45 -11.61 -16.15 -20.97
CA LEU A 45 -10.50 -16.09 -20.03
C LEU A 45 -9.21 -16.47 -20.75
N SER A 46 -8.12 -15.77 -20.43
CA SER A 46 -6.80 -16.10 -20.96
C SER A 46 -5.74 -16.01 -19.87
N MET A 47 -4.70 -16.83 -20.01
CA MET A 47 -3.54 -16.85 -19.12
C MET A 47 -2.26 -17.08 -19.92
N GLY A 48 -1.13 -16.68 -19.34
CA GLY A 48 0.20 -16.97 -19.85
C GLY A 48 0.92 -17.98 -18.96
N THR A 49 1.70 -18.89 -19.55
CA THR A 49 2.56 -19.80 -18.79
C THR A 49 3.80 -20.21 -19.59
N ILE A 50 4.82 -20.70 -18.88
CA ILE A 50 6.07 -21.21 -19.46
C ILE A 50 5.96 -22.72 -19.66
N ILE A 51 6.34 -23.18 -20.85
CA ILE A 51 6.32 -24.57 -21.27
C ILE A 51 7.56 -25.33 -20.78
N THR A 52 7.31 -26.56 -20.34
CA THR A 52 8.26 -27.65 -20.17
C THR A 52 7.83 -28.81 -21.08
N LEU A 53 8.78 -29.52 -21.66
CA LEU A 53 8.49 -30.67 -22.54
C LEU A 53 8.44 -31.95 -21.71
N ASP A 54 7.38 -32.74 -21.88
CA ASP A 54 7.20 -34.01 -21.17
C ASP A 54 6.53 -35.05 -22.09
N GLU A 55 7.25 -36.13 -22.39
CA GLU A 55 6.79 -37.22 -23.26
C GLU A 55 5.57 -37.98 -22.69
N ASN A 56 5.26 -37.81 -21.40
CA ASN A 56 4.12 -38.48 -20.75
C ASN A 56 2.80 -37.74 -20.93
N VAL A 57 2.82 -36.52 -21.48
CA VAL A 57 1.59 -35.77 -21.80
C VAL A 57 0.93 -36.37 -23.05
N GLY A 58 -0.39 -36.57 -23.01
CA GLY A 58 -1.13 -37.15 -24.13
C GLY A 58 -1.12 -36.26 -25.38
N ASP A 59 -1.45 -36.85 -26.53
CA ASP A 59 -1.63 -36.11 -27.79
C ASP A 59 -2.77 -35.09 -27.65
N GLU A 60 -2.52 -33.87 -28.12
CA GLU A 60 -3.43 -32.72 -28.06
C GLU A 60 -3.82 -32.34 -26.63
N GLU A 61 -2.95 -32.62 -25.65
CA GLU A 61 -3.12 -32.25 -24.24
C GLU A 61 -2.09 -31.22 -23.79
N ILE A 62 -2.53 -30.29 -22.94
CA ILE A 62 -1.64 -29.39 -22.19
C ILE A 62 -1.96 -29.53 -20.71
N VAL A 63 -0.93 -29.80 -19.91
CA VAL A 63 -1.07 -29.96 -18.45
C VAL A 63 -0.51 -28.73 -17.77
N ILE A 64 -1.32 -27.98 -17.04
CA ILE A 64 -0.88 -26.78 -16.33
C ILE A 64 -0.84 -27.00 -14.82
N ASP A 65 -0.09 -26.14 -14.13
CA ASP A 65 -0.17 -26.08 -12.68
C ASP A 65 -1.63 -25.85 -12.23
N LYS A 66 -2.15 -26.76 -11.43
CA LYS A 66 -3.53 -26.71 -10.93
C LYS A 66 -3.82 -25.41 -10.18
N SER A 67 -2.87 -24.91 -9.41
CA SER A 67 -3.05 -23.70 -8.61
C SER A 67 -3.19 -22.46 -9.49
N LEU A 68 -2.42 -22.39 -10.58
CA LEU A 68 -2.54 -21.35 -11.61
C LEU A 68 -3.87 -21.45 -12.38
N GLY A 69 -4.27 -22.66 -12.78
CA GLY A 69 -5.54 -22.87 -13.48
C GLY A 69 -6.74 -22.41 -12.65
N ILE A 70 -6.81 -22.86 -11.39
CA ILE A 70 -7.90 -22.52 -10.47
C ILE A 70 -7.88 -21.02 -10.11
N SER A 71 -6.71 -20.43 -9.85
CA SER A 71 -6.61 -19.01 -9.48
C SER A 71 -7.09 -18.09 -10.62
N MET A 72 -6.90 -18.51 -11.87
CA MET A 72 -7.36 -17.80 -13.06
C MET A 72 -8.81 -18.13 -13.46
N GLY A 73 -9.49 -19.02 -12.72
CA GLY A 73 -10.88 -19.41 -12.98
C GLY A 73 -11.08 -20.42 -14.10
N PHE A 74 -10.00 -21.09 -14.55
CA PHE A 74 -10.09 -22.14 -15.57
C PHE A 74 -10.65 -23.44 -14.99
N THR A 75 -11.27 -24.24 -15.86
CA THR A 75 -11.60 -25.64 -15.62
C THR A 75 -10.90 -26.52 -16.64
N GLU A 76 -10.68 -27.79 -16.33
CA GLU A 76 -10.20 -28.76 -17.32
C GLU A 76 -11.20 -28.87 -18.48
N GLY A 77 -10.70 -28.95 -19.71
CA GLY A 77 -11.55 -28.93 -20.90
C GLY A 77 -10.86 -28.36 -22.14
N PRO A 78 -11.61 -28.07 -23.21
CA PRO A 78 -11.07 -27.48 -24.43
C PRO A 78 -10.47 -26.09 -24.18
N ALA A 79 -9.27 -25.87 -24.70
CA ALA A 79 -8.60 -24.57 -24.65
C ALA A 79 -7.81 -24.32 -25.95
N LEU A 80 -7.74 -23.06 -26.35
CA LEU A 80 -6.89 -22.61 -27.44
C LEU A 80 -5.51 -22.30 -26.89
N VAL A 81 -4.49 -22.94 -27.46
CA VAL A 81 -3.09 -22.74 -27.11
C VAL A 81 -2.39 -22.08 -28.28
N GLU A 82 -1.78 -20.93 -28.02
CA GLU A 82 -0.95 -20.21 -28.99
C GLU A 82 0.42 -19.88 -28.42
N LYS A 83 1.44 -19.89 -29.28
CA LYS A 83 2.78 -19.45 -28.92
C LYS A 83 2.80 -17.94 -28.74
N TYR A 84 3.40 -17.48 -27.64
CA TYR A 84 3.67 -16.07 -27.42
C TYR A 84 5.07 -15.69 -27.92
N ASP A 85 5.14 -15.06 -29.10
CA ASP A 85 6.39 -14.65 -29.75
C ASP A 85 6.70 -13.14 -29.61
N LYS A 86 5.87 -12.39 -28.88
CA LYS A 86 6.11 -10.96 -28.64
C LYS A 86 7.22 -10.77 -27.59
N ALA A 87 7.87 -9.62 -27.63
CA ALA A 87 8.78 -9.23 -26.57
C ALA A 87 8.01 -9.02 -25.25
N LEU A 88 8.62 -9.43 -24.14
CA LEU A 88 8.06 -9.17 -22.81
C LEU A 88 8.20 -7.70 -22.44
N ASP A 89 7.17 -7.18 -21.78
CA ASP A 89 7.22 -5.85 -21.19
C ASP A 89 8.23 -5.83 -20.03
N ARG A 90 9.04 -4.78 -19.99
CA ARG A 90 10.07 -4.60 -18.95
C ARG A 90 9.50 -3.86 -17.76
N LEU A 91 9.43 -4.53 -16.63
CA LEU A 91 8.88 -3.98 -15.39
C LEU A 91 9.93 -3.26 -14.58
N LYS A 92 9.54 -2.09 -14.07
CA LYS A 92 10.29 -1.37 -13.04
C LYS A 92 9.66 -1.55 -11.68
N LYS A 93 8.32 -1.53 -11.61
CA LYS A 93 7.59 -1.67 -10.35
C LYS A 93 6.40 -2.61 -10.50
N VAL A 94 6.08 -3.30 -9.42
CA VAL A 94 4.88 -4.12 -9.31
C VAL A 94 4.28 -4.01 -7.90
N THR A 95 2.96 -3.87 -7.84
CA THR A 95 2.19 -3.94 -6.60
C THR A 95 1.53 -5.31 -6.52
N ILE A 96 1.87 -6.08 -5.49
CA ILE A 96 1.32 -7.41 -5.22
C ILE A 96 0.38 -7.34 -4.03
N GLY A 97 -0.86 -7.73 -4.26
CA GLY A 97 -1.88 -7.93 -3.25
C GLY A 97 -1.74 -9.30 -2.59
N ILE A 98 -1.85 -9.36 -1.28
CA ILE A 98 -1.83 -10.57 -0.46
C ILE A 98 -3.24 -10.84 0.06
N GLU A 99 -3.74 -12.04 -0.17
CA GLU A 99 -5.03 -12.53 0.30
C GLU A 99 -4.88 -13.92 0.94
N PRO A 100 -5.37 -14.17 2.17
CA PRO A 100 -5.37 -15.50 2.76
C PRO A 100 -6.17 -16.52 1.94
N LYS A 101 -5.62 -17.71 1.74
CA LYS A 101 -6.30 -18.81 1.03
C LYS A 101 -7.47 -19.31 1.89
N GLY A 102 -8.65 -19.44 1.28
CA GLY A 102 -9.89 -19.79 2.00
C GLY A 102 -10.67 -18.59 2.55
N GLY A 103 -10.17 -17.37 2.34
CA GLY A 103 -10.76 -16.15 2.86
C GLY A 103 -10.38 -15.88 4.31
N GLY A 104 -10.61 -14.64 4.75
CA GLY A 104 -10.26 -14.18 6.08
C GLY A 104 -10.60 -12.72 6.21
N GLY A 105 -10.90 -12.27 7.43
CA GLY A 105 -11.08 -10.84 7.70
C GLY A 105 -9.76 -10.08 7.61
N ALA A 106 -9.83 -8.77 7.82
CA ALA A 106 -8.68 -7.86 7.86
C ALA A 106 -7.52 -8.34 8.74
N GLU A 107 -7.86 -9.00 9.86
CA GLU A 107 -6.91 -9.50 10.85
C GLU A 107 -6.02 -10.63 10.30
N GLU A 108 -6.62 -11.65 9.67
CA GLU A 108 -5.87 -12.76 9.08
C GLU A 108 -5.01 -12.27 7.91
N ALA A 109 -5.53 -11.39 7.07
CA ALA A 109 -4.76 -10.76 5.99
C ALA A 109 -3.55 -10.00 6.54
N THR A 110 -3.72 -9.28 7.65
CA THR A 110 -2.64 -8.53 8.32
C THR A 110 -1.60 -9.46 8.92
N LYS A 111 -2.03 -10.52 9.59
CA LYS A 111 -1.13 -11.53 10.15
C LYS A 111 -0.27 -12.19 9.06
N LYS A 112 -0.90 -12.64 7.97
CA LYS A 112 -0.18 -13.21 6.82
C LYS A 112 0.78 -12.22 6.19
N PHE A 113 0.36 -10.96 6.07
CA PHE A 113 1.23 -9.90 5.61
C PHE A 113 2.49 -9.77 6.50
N LEU A 114 2.33 -9.71 7.82
CA LEU A 114 3.45 -9.64 8.76
C LEU A 114 4.36 -10.88 8.71
N GLU A 115 3.79 -12.09 8.61
CA GLU A 115 4.56 -13.34 8.45
C GLU A 115 5.41 -13.33 7.17
N ILE A 116 4.85 -12.87 6.05
CA ILE A 116 5.56 -12.73 4.77
C ILE A 116 6.67 -11.68 4.89
N GLN A 117 6.45 -10.60 5.64
CA GLN A 117 7.45 -9.56 5.89
C GLN A 117 8.67 -10.07 6.67
N GLU A 118 8.53 -11.11 7.49
CA GLU A 118 9.67 -11.78 8.15
C GLU A 118 10.44 -12.72 7.22
N ARG A 119 9.82 -13.13 6.10
CA ARG A 119 10.37 -14.11 5.16
C ARG A 119 10.52 -13.55 3.74
N ARG A 120 10.90 -12.28 3.65
CA ARG A 120 11.05 -11.53 2.39
C ARG A 120 11.88 -12.28 1.35
N GLY A 121 13.01 -12.86 1.76
CA GLY A 121 13.87 -13.62 0.85
C GLY A 121 13.17 -14.81 0.21
N GLU A 122 12.21 -15.44 0.88
CA GLU A 122 11.41 -16.52 0.30
C GLU A 122 10.38 -15.98 -0.70
N LEU A 123 9.76 -14.82 -0.41
CA LEU A 123 8.85 -14.15 -1.33
C LEU A 123 9.59 -13.73 -2.60
N GLU A 124 10.79 -13.16 -2.47
CA GLU A 124 11.62 -12.78 -3.61
C GLU A 124 11.95 -13.98 -4.48
N GLN A 125 12.31 -15.11 -3.87
CA GLN A 125 12.57 -16.35 -4.60
C GLN A 125 11.32 -16.88 -5.29
N PHE A 126 10.15 -16.78 -4.66
CA PHE A 126 8.88 -17.20 -5.24
C PHE A 126 8.49 -16.33 -6.44
N LEU A 127 8.64 -15.01 -6.32
CA LEU A 127 8.24 -14.06 -7.36
C LEU A 127 9.21 -14.06 -8.55
N ASN A 128 10.51 -14.30 -8.33
CA ASN A 128 11.51 -14.21 -9.38
C ASN A 128 11.30 -15.28 -10.48
N GLY A 129 11.15 -14.83 -11.72
CA GLY A 129 10.86 -15.69 -12.87
C GLY A 129 9.37 -16.02 -13.05
N LEU A 130 8.47 -15.37 -12.30
CA LEU A 130 7.04 -15.46 -12.58
C LEU A 130 6.67 -14.61 -13.80
N LEU A 131 5.94 -15.24 -14.72
CA LEU A 131 5.29 -14.57 -15.84
C LEU A 131 4.01 -13.91 -15.33
N ILE A 132 3.89 -12.61 -15.49
CA ILE A 132 2.74 -11.83 -15.04
C ILE A 132 2.05 -11.10 -16.20
N TYR A 133 0.77 -10.80 -15.99
CA TYR A 133 -0.14 -10.08 -16.87
C TYR A 133 -1.20 -9.38 -16.02
N PRO A 134 -2.03 -8.49 -16.60
CA PRO A 134 -3.12 -7.86 -15.88
C PRO A 134 -4.00 -8.90 -15.16
N GLU A 135 -4.29 -8.64 -13.88
CA GLU A 135 -5.08 -9.52 -12.99
C GLU A 135 -4.49 -10.92 -12.71
N ALA A 136 -3.23 -11.18 -13.08
CA ALA A 136 -2.59 -12.46 -12.77
C ALA A 136 -2.63 -12.77 -11.27
N GLN A 137 -2.98 -14.01 -10.94
CA GLN A 137 -3.07 -14.51 -9.56
C GLN A 137 -2.29 -15.81 -9.41
N PHE A 138 -1.46 -15.87 -8.35
CA PHE A 138 -0.61 -17.00 -8.04
C PHE A 138 -0.93 -17.52 -6.64
N VAL A 139 -0.87 -18.83 -6.46
CA VAL A 139 -1.01 -19.42 -5.12
C VAL A 139 0.39 -19.66 -4.55
N TRP A 140 0.64 -19.14 -3.36
CA TRP A 140 1.86 -19.42 -2.63
C TRP A 140 1.54 -20.36 -1.46
N ASP A 141 1.43 -21.65 -1.78
CA ASP A 141 0.93 -22.69 -0.85
C ASP A 141 1.71 -22.75 0.47
N LYS A 142 3.02 -22.47 0.44
CA LYS A 142 3.86 -22.46 1.64
C LYS A 142 3.37 -21.49 2.73
N PHE A 143 2.69 -20.41 2.32
CA PHE A 143 2.18 -19.38 3.22
C PHE A 143 0.65 -19.34 3.30
N ASP A 144 -0.02 -20.18 2.52
CA ASP A 144 -1.48 -20.24 2.46
C ASP A 144 -2.08 -18.89 2.02
N VAL A 145 -1.50 -18.29 0.97
CA VAL A 145 -1.95 -17.00 0.41
C VAL A 145 -2.07 -17.05 -1.12
N ASN A 146 -2.99 -16.24 -1.64
CA ASN A 146 -3.02 -15.81 -3.03
C ASN A 146 -2.22 -14.51 -3.15
N LEU A 147 -1.38 -14.43 -4.19
CA LEU A 147 -0.68 -13.23 -4.61
C LEU A 147 -1.31 -12.73 -5.91
N LYS A 148 -1.88 -11.53 -5.88
CA LYS A 148 -2.53 -10.91 -7.06
C LYS A 148 -1.72 -9.73 -7.55
N VAL A 149 -1.51 -9.64 -8.85
CA VAL A 149 -0.94 -8.43 -9.46
C VAL A 149 -2.01 -7.34 -9.47
N LEU A 150 -1.78 -6.26 -8.72
CA LEU A 150 -2.70 -5.13 -8.63
C LEU A 150 -2.32 -4.03 -9.61
N GLU A 151 -1.04 -3.68 -9.65
CA GLU A 151 -0.52 -2.58 -10.47
C GLU A 151 0.87 -2.89 -11.00
N THR A 152 1.21 -2.31 -12.14
CA THR A 152 2.53 -2.44 -12.79
C THR A 152 2.98 -1.10 -13.35
N GLU A 153 4.28 -0.83 -13.29
CA GLU A 153 4.90 0.32 -13.93
C GLU A 153 6.09 -0.14 -14.79
N PRO A 154 6.04 0.05 -16.13
CA PRO A 154 4.89 0.50 -16.92
C PRO A 154 3.70 -0.49 -16.84
N GLN A 155 2.50 0.01 -17.14
CA GLN A 155 1.31 -0.84 -17.19
C GLN A 155 1.45 -1.89 -18.30
N ILE A 156 1.28 -3.17 -17.96
CA ILE A 156 1.28 -4.25 -18.95
C ILE A 156 0.00 -4.16 -19.80
N GLY A 157 0.15 -4.27 -21.12
CA GLY A 157 -1.00 -4.33 -22.03
C GLY A 157 -1.83 -5.60 -21.80
N THR A 158 -3.14 -5.55 -22.10
CA THR A 158 -4.07 -6.69 -21.97
C THR A 158 -3.60 -7.95 -22.70
N ASP A 159 -2.84 -7.77 -23.78
CA ASP A 159 -2.31 -8.83 -24.64
C ASP A 159 -0.81 -9.09 -24.46
N ASN A 160 -0.21 -8.52 -23.41
CA ASN A 160 1.21 -8.63 -23.15
C ASN A 160 1.51 -9.38 -21.86
N PHE A 161 2.74 -9.89 -21.79
CA PHE A 161 3.29 -10.50 -20.60
C PHE A 161 4.54 -9.75 -20.18
N ALA A 162 4.84 -9.84 -18.89
CA ALA A 162 6.10 -9.42 -18.32
C ALA A 162 6.66 -10.52 -17.42
N MET A 163 7.97 -10.47 -17.18
CA MET A 163 8.63 -11.37 -16.24
C MET A 163 9.08 -10.59 -15.03
N ILE A 164 8.78 -11.08 -13.83
CA ILE A 164 9.39 -10.53 -12.61
C ILE A 164 10.87 -10.97 -12.60
N SER A 165 11.77 -10.01 -12.70
CA SER A 165 13.21 -10.21 -12.58
C SER A 165 13.76 -9.33 -11.46
N ARG A 166 14.44 -9.94 -10.49
CA ARG A 166 15.08 -9.21 -9.39
C ARG A 166 16.13 -8.21 -9.88
N GLU A 167 16.76 -8.48 -11.02
CA GLU A 167 17.81 -7.63 -11.58
C GLU A 167 17.26 -6.38 -12.26
N GLU A 168 16.04 -6.46 -12.82
CA GLU A 168 15.41 -5.36 -13.56
C GLU A 168 14.42 -4.55 -12.69
N LEU A 169 13.82 -5.17 -11.66
CA LEU A 169 12.86 -4.49 -10.79
C LEU A 169 13.51 -3.47 -9.85
N GLU A 170 12.95 -2.27 -9.84
CA GLU A 170 13.32 -1.18 -8.95
C GLU A 170 12.55 -1.27 -7.62
N GLU A 171 11.27 -1.71 -7.64
CA GLU A 171 10.40 -1.73 -6.45
C GLU A 171 9.34 -2.84 -6.50
N ILE A 172 9.10 -3.50 -5.37
CA ILE A 172 7.88 -4.28 -5.13
C ILE A 172 7.10 -3.63 -3.99
N LYS A 173 5.82 -3.35 -4.21
CA LYS A 173 4.90 -2.94 -3.15
C LYS A 173 4.04 -4.11 -2.73
N LEU A 174 3.93 -4.34 -1.43
CA LEU A 174 3.01 -5.33 -0.87
C LEU A 174 1.84 -4.62 -0.21
N ARG A 175 0.65 -5.17 -0.42
CA ARG A 175 -0.61 -4.65 0.07
C ARG A 175 -1.54 -5.79 0.46
N THR A 176 -2.33 -5.65 1.50
CA THR A 176 -3.41 -6.60 1.80
C THR A 176 -4.62 -6.35 0.87
N ILE A 177 -5.23 -7.43 0.38
CA ILE A 177 -6.48 -7.37 -0.38
C ILE A 177 -7.66 -7.46 0.59
N GLY A 178 -8.72 -6.69 0.32
CA GLY A 178 -9.92 -6.64 1.15
C GLY A 178 -9.90 -5.52 2.19
N ASP A 179 -10.72 -5.67 3.23
CA ASP A 179 -10.86 -4.67 4.27
C ASP A 179 -9.56 -4.53 5.09
N LYS A 180 -9.13 -3.28 5.26
CA LYS A 180 -7.95 -2.91 6.02
C LYS A 180 -8.34 -2.33 7.37
N ASN A 181 -7.64 -2.76 8.41
CA ASN A 181 -7.81 -2.25 9.77
C ASN A 181 -6.43 -1.97 10.35
N PHE A 182 -6.08 -0.69 10.48
CA PHE A 182 -4.77 -0.26 10.98
C PHE A 182 -4.91 1.00 11.83
N ASN A 183 -4.09 1.09 12.87
CA ASN A 183 -4.03 2.28 13.72
C ASN A 183 -3.25 3.39 13.02
N GLY A 184 -3.48 4.65 13.41
CA GLY A 184 -2.81 5.82 12.85
C GLY A 184 -2.20 6.71 13.93
N ILE A 185 -0.99 7.21 13.71
CA ILE A 185 -0.40 8.28 14.51
C ILE A 185 0.01 9.41 13.56
N LEU A 186 -0.65 10.55 13.70
CA LEU A 186 -0.40 11.74 12.91
C LEU A 186 0.52 12.69 13.70
N MET A 187 1.74 12.85 13.23
CA MET A 187 2.74 13.77 13.76
C MET A 187 2.74 15.01 12.89
N ILE A 188 2.35 16.15 13.46
CA ILE A 188 2.09 17.38 12.71
C ILE A 188 3.04 18.47 13.18
N ASP A 189 3.94 18.89 12.31
CA ASP A 189 4.79 20.04 12.58
C ASP A 189 3.93 21.30 12.70
N VAL A 190 4.08 22.00 13.82
CA VAL A 190 3.43 23.29 14.07
C VAL A 190 4.48 24.36 14.42
N SER A 191 5.70 24.20 13.91
CA SER A 191 6.81 25.14 14.06
C SER A 191 6.53 26.50 13.40
N GLY A 192 7.38 27.49 13.68
CA GLY A 192 7.18 28.84 13.16
C GLY A 192 7.13 28.93 11.63
N SER A 193 7.89 28.10 10.92
CA SER A 193 7.87 28.04 9.45
C SER A 193 6.52 27.61 8.88
N MET A 194 5.78 26.79 9.63
CA MET A 194 4.44 26.34 9.24
C MET A 194 3.40 27.48 9.20
N THR A 195 3.72 28.67 9.72
CA THR A 195 2.88 29.88 9.62
C THR A 195 2.96 30.59 8.28
N ASN A 196 3.89 30.19 7.40
CA ASN A 196 4.00 30.74 6.06
C ASN A 196 2.72 30.53 5.25
N LYS A 197 2.24 31.59 4.59
CA LYS A 197 1.06 31.61 3.74
C LYS A 197 1.44 31.40 2.28
N ASP A 198 1.65 30.15 1.89
CA ASP A 198 2.06 29.80 0.54
C ASP A 198 1.47 28.46 0.04
N MET A 199 0.55 27.87 0.81
CA MET A 199 -0.17 26.69 0.37
C MET A 199 -1.43 27.13 -0.38
N LEU A 200 -1.42 26.94 -1.70
CA LEU A 200 -2.56 27.30 -2.53
C LEU A 200 -3.75 26.37 -2.27
N PHE A 201 -4.91 26.96 -1.97
CA PHE A 201 -6.17 26.25 -1.88
C PHE A 201 -6.88 26.26 -3.24
N LYS A 202 -6.75 25.18 -4.00
CA LYS A 202 -7.61 24.92 -5.16
C LYS A 202 -8.82 24.14 -4.64
N GLY A 203 -10.04 24.60 -4.91
CA GLY A 203 -11.28 24.11 -4.25
C GLY A 203 -11.41 22.59 -4.30
N ILE A 204 -12.07 22.00 -3.29
CA ILE A 204 -12.01 20.56 -3.05
C ILE A 204 -13.41 19.97 -2.80
N THR A 205 -13.78 18.97 -3.58
CA THR A 205 -14.96 18.10 -3.34
C THR A 205 -14.87 17.33 -2.01
N SER A 206 -13.65 16.99 -1.57
CA SER A 206 -13.39 16.30 -0.29
C SER A 206 -13.73 17.14 0.96
N ILE A 207 -13.78 18.48 0.87
CA ILE A 207 -14.19 19.33 1.99
C ILE A 207 -15.71 19.28 2.19
N GLU A 208 -16.49 19.11 1.12
CA GLU A 208 -17.96 18.99 1.22
C GLU A 208 -18.36 17.74 2.00
N GLY A 209 -17.64 16.62 1.83
CA GLY A 209 -17.83 15.39 2.61
C GLY A 209 -17.46 15.55 4.09
N LEU A 210 -16.46 16.37 4.39
CA LEU A 210 -16.09 16.76 5.76
C LEU A 210 -17.18 17.59 6.42
N GLN A 211 -17.65 18.64 5.74
CA GLN A 211 -18.67 19.57 6.26
C GLN A 211 -19.96 18.87 6.71
N ALA A 212 -20.34 17.76 6.07
CA ALA A 212 -21.52 16.98 6.43
C ALA A 212 -21.49 16.38 7.85
N HIS A 213 -20.29 16.26 8.45
CA HIS A 213 -20.07 15.63 9.76
C HIS A 213 -19.68 16.64 10.84
N MET A 214 -19.83 17.94 10.59
CA MET A 214 -19.25 19.00 11.42
C MET A 214 -20.30 19.99 11.92
N ASP A 215 -20.03 20.57 13.08
CA ASP A 215 -20.84 21.64 13.68
C ASP A 215 -19.98 22.79 14.22
N GLY A 216 -20.65 23.91 14.52
CA GLY A 216 -20.09 25.03 15.27
C GLY A 216 -18.78 25.64 14.72
N GLU A 217 -17.76 25.65 15.57
CA GLU A 217 -16.47 26.34 15.32
C GLU A 217 -15.64 25.63 14.25
N THR A 218 -15.67 24.30 14.15
CA THR A 218 -14.88 23.57 13.14
C THR A 218 -15.45 23.78 11.74
N LEU A 219 -16.78 23.89 11.61
CA LEU A 219 -17.40 24.30 10.35
C LEU A 219 -17.00 25.74 9.99
N SER A 220 -16.92 26.63 10.98
CA SER A 220 -16.49 28.03 10.79
C SER A 220 -15.04 28.12 10.33
N PHE A 221 -14.15 27.29 10.91
CA PHE A 221 -12.76 27.14 10.48
C PHE A 221 -12.70 26.73 9.00
N LEU A 222 -13.46 25.70 8.58
CA LEU A 222 -13.48 25.27 7.18
C LEU A 222 -14.10 26.29 6.21
N GLN A 223 -15.13 27.02 6.63
CA GLN A 223 -15.75 28.07 5.82
C GLN A 223 -14.84 29.29 5.62
N GLY A 224 -13.78 29.42 6.41
CA GLY A 224 -12.78 30.47 6.26
C GLY A 224 -11.91 30.34 5.00
N PHE A 225 -11.90 29.17 4.36
CA PHE A 225 -11.06 28.91 3.18
C PHE A 225 -11.81 29.22 1.88
N LYS A 226 -11.20 30.03 1.02
CA LYS A 226 -11.75 30.38 -0.30
C LYS A 226 -10.82 29.94 -1.41
N GLU A 227 -11.40 29.28 -2.40
CA GLU A 227 -10.64 28.81 -3.56
C GLU A 227 -9.82 29.94 -4.20
N GLY A 228 -8.57 29.62 -4.54
CA GLY A 228 -7.58 30.54 -5.08
C GLY A 228 -6.77 31.30 -4.02
N GLU A 229 -7.07 31.17 -2.72
CA GLU A 229 -6.30 31.81 -1.65
C GLU A 229 -5.11 30.94 -1.20
N GLU A 230 -4.03 31.60 -0.77
CA GLU A 230 -2.91 30.96 -0.08
C GLU A 230 -3.18 30.94 1.43
N ILE A 231 -3.01 29.78 2.04
CA ILE A 231 -3.28 29.55 3.46
C ILE A 231 -1.99 29.20 4.20
N GLU A 232 -1.99 29.37 5.52
CA GLU A 232 -0.90 28.90 6.37
C GLU A 232 -0.73 27.38 6.24
N ARG A 233 0.51 26.89 6.12
CA ARG A 233 0.81 25.46 5.97
C ARG A 233 0.24 24.62 7.12
N TYR A 234 0.31 25.10 8.36
CA TYR A 234 -0.27 24.39 9.51
C TYR A 234 -1.79 24.24 9.39
N LYS A 235 -2.51 25.22 8.83
CA LYS A 235 -3.96 25.09 8.60
C LYS A 235 -4.26 24.01 7.57
N GLY A 236 -3.47 23.95 6.50
CA GLY A 236 -3.56 22.86 5.52
C GLY A 236 -3.32 21.49 6.15
N ALA A 237 -2.29 21.37 6.98
CA ALA A 237 -1.98 20.15 7.73
C ALA A 237 -3.12 19.75 8.69
N THR A 238 -3.69 20.71 9.41
CA THR A 238 -4.86 20.49 10.27
C THR A 238 -6.04 19.95 9.46
N ILE A 239 -6.41 20.58 8.34
CA ILE A 239 -7.53 20.09 7.49
C ILE A 239 -7.26 18.66 7.02
N ALA A 240 -6.03 18.34 6.64
CA ALA A 240 -5.66 17.00 6.20
C ALA A 240 -5.79 15.96 7.31
N ALA A 241 -5.38 16.31 8.53
CA ALA A 241 -5.58 15.48 9.71
C ALA A 241 -7.08 15.29 10.05
N LEU A 242 -7.88 16.36 9.92
CA LEU A 242 -9.35 16.28 10.10
C LEU A 242 -10.00 15.36 9.06
N LEU A 243 -9.59 15.44 7.79
CA LEU A 243 -10.02 14.54 6.72
C LEU A 243 -9.73 13.08 7.07
N TYR A 244 -8.50 12.80 7.47
CA TYR A 244 -8.09 11.45 7.87
C TYR A 244 -8.96 10.90 9.00
N VAL A 245 -9.26 11.71 10.01
CA VAL A 245 -10.16 11.33 11.11
C VAL A 245 -11.55 11.02 10.60
N ALA A 246 -12.13 11.88 9.77
CA ALA A 246 -13.47 11.69 9.24
C ALA A 246 -13.58 10.37 8.46
N GLU A 247 -12.61 10.09 7.60
CA GLU A 247 -12.53 8.84 6.84
C GLU A 247 -12.36 7.61 7.76
N LYS A 248 -11.53 7.72 8.81
CA LYS A 248 -11.34 6.66 9.81
C LYS A 248 -12.61 6.38 10.62
N VAL A 249 -13.30 7.43 11.07
CA VAL A 249 -14.54 7.33 11.86
C VAL A 249 -15.69 6.80 11.01
N ALA A 250 -15.86 7.31 9.78
CA ALA A 250 -16.91 6.85 8.85
C ALA A 250 -16.81 5.35 8.54
N ARG A 251 -15.58 4.82 8.43
CA ARG A 251 -15.37 3.36 8.29
C ARG A 251 -15.69 2.58 9.58
N GLY A 252 -15.50 3.19 10.75
CA GLY A 252 -15.96 2.66 12.03
C GLY A 252 -15.35 1.31 12.45
N ARG A 253 -14.11 1.03 12.03
CA ARG A 253 -13.43 -0.28 12.17
C ARG A 253 -12.72 -0.51 13.51
N GLY A 254 -12.88 0.40 14.47
CA GLY A 254 -12.19 0.36 15.77
C GLY A 254 -10.70 0.63 15.66
N GLU A 255 -10.28 1.51 14.74
CA GLU A 255 -8.87 1.89 14.57
C GLU A 255 -8.49 2.90 15.64
N LYS A 256 -7.32 2.73 16.26
CA LYS A 256 -6.83 3.71 17.24
C LYS A 256 -6.11 4.82 16.48
N VAL A 257 -6.44 6.07 16.78
CA VAL A 257 -5.83 7.24 16.13
C VAL A 257 -5.32 8.22 17.19
N ALA A 258 -4.06 8.63 17.04
CA ALA A 258 -3.39 9.59 17.91
C ALA A 258 -2.83 10.78 17.11
N PHE A 259 -2.67 11.92 17.78
CA PHE A 259 -2.10 13.14 17.20
C PHE A 259 -0.99 13.66 18.09
N ILE A 260 0.10 14.04 17.44
CA ILE A 260 1.26 14.64 18.08
C ILE A 260 1.62 15.92 17.31
N PRO A 261 0.95 17.05 17.56
CA PRO A 261 1.49 18.35 17.21
C PRO A 261 2.87 18.54 17.85
N PHE A 262 3.85 19.00 17.09
CA PHE A 262 5.20 19.18 17.62
C PHE A 262 5.86 20.47 17.17
N THR A 263 6.59 21.08 18.11
CA THR A 263 7.56 22.14 17.85
C THR A 263 8.91 21.72 18.43
N SER A 264 9.42 22.46 19.42
CA SER A 264 10.58 22.05 20.22
C SER A 264 10.24 20.91 21.17
N ASP A 265 8.98 20.82 21.58
CA ASP A 265 8.45 19.75 22.43
C ASP A 265 7.22 19.11 21.76
N PRO A 266 7.14 17.77 21.69
CA PRO A 266 5.94 17.09 21.19
C PRO A 266 4.80 17.16 22.21
N THR A 267 3.62 17.57 21.75
CA THR A 267 2.40 17.60 22.57
C THR A 267 1.45 16.51 22.08
N VAL A 268 1.03 15.61 22.98
CA VAL A 268 0.08 14.55 22.62
C VAL A 268 -1.33 14.99 22.94
N ILE A 269 -2.23 14.91 21.96
CA ILE A 269 -3.64 15.26 22.17
C ILE A 269 -4.33 14.16 22.97
N SER A 270 -4.86 14.53 24.14
CA SER A 270 -5.51 13.59 25.06
C SER A 270 -7.04 13.53 24.88
N PHE A 271 -7.56 12.31 24.83
CA PHE A 271 -8.99 12.00 24.76
C PHE A 271 -9.45 11.33 26.06
N GLY A 272 -9.65 12.16 27.10
CA GLY A 272 -9.97 11.68 28.44
C GLY A 272 -8.70 11.18 29.14
N ASN A 273 -8.66 9.90 29.47
CA ASN A 273 -7.49 9.25 30.09
C ASN A 273 -6.57 8.52 29.09
N LYS A 274 -6.80 8.72 27.78
CA LYS A 274 -6.05 8.08 26.70
C LYS A 274 -5.38 9.13 25.82
N ASN A 275 -4.24 8.75 25.26
CA ASN A 275 -3.48 9.54 24.28
C ASN A 275 -3.95 9.30 22.82
N TRP A 276 -5.14 8.71 22.66
CA TRP A 276 -5.70 8.29 21.39
C TRP A 276 -7.22 8.14 21.51
N PHE A 277 -7.91 8.14 20.38
CA PHE A 277 -9.33 7.78 20.29
C PHE A 277 -9.52 6.55 19.41
N GLU A 278 -10.65 5.86 19.57
CA GLU A 278 -11.01 4.68 18.78
C GLU A 278 -12.05 5.04 17.73
N SER A 279 -11.80 4.73 16.46
CA SER A 279 -12.72 5.01 15.35
C SER A 279 -13.85 3.97 15.30
N SER A 280 -14.88 4.16 16.11
CA SER A 280 -16.12 3.36 16.07
C SER A 280 -17.29 4.15 15.48
N GLN A 281 -18.32 3.47 14.97
CA GLN A 281 -19.59 4.14 14.59
C GLN A 281 -20.30 4.82 15.77
N LYS A 282 -19.92 4.51 17.03
CA LYS A 282 -20.42 5.23 18.22
C LYS A 282 -19.67 6.53 18.49
N THR A 283 -18.52 6.72 17.83
CA THR A 283 -17.69 7.94 17.92
C THR A 283 -18.23 9.06 17.04
N ASP A 284 -19.24 8.80 16.19
CA ASP A 284 -19.92 9.80 15.35
C ASP A 284 -20.45 10.99 16.15
N LYS A 285 -20.79 10.82 17.43
CA LYS A 285 -21.25 11.91 18.31
C LYS A 285 -20.13 12.78 18.89
N ASN A 286 -18.88 12.37 18.75
CA ASN A 286 -17.70 13.04 19.32
C ASN A 286 -16.68 13.45 18.25
N ILE A 287 -16.99 13.29 16.96
CA ILE A 287 -16.07 13.70 15.90
C ILE A 287 -15.77 15.20 15.99
N SER A 288 -16.80 16.02 16.22
CA SER A 288 -16.64 17.45 16.48
C SER A 288 -15.74 17.76 17.67
N ASP A 289 -15.86 17.00 18.77
CA ASP A 289 -14.98 17.18 19.94
C ASP A 289 -13.53 16.79 19.63
N VAL A 290 -13.34 15.72 18.85
CA VAL A 290 -12.00 15.29 18.40
C VAL A 290 -11.39 16.37 17.51
N MET A 291 -12.14 16.83 16.53
CA MET A 291 -11.73 17.86 15.59
C MET A 291 -11.43 19.19 16.29
N LYS A 292 -12.31 19.63 17.19
CA LYS A 292 -12.10 20.83 18.01
C LYS A 292 -10.82 20.74 18.83
N LYS A 293 -10.58 19.62 19.52
CA LYS A 293 -9.33 19.43 20.28
C LYS A 293 -8.08 19.51 19.39
N ILE A 294 -8.14 18.98 18.17
CA ILE A 294 -7.05 19.08 17.21
C ILE A 294 -6.83 20.55 16.82
N THR A 295 -7.89 21.26 16.42
CA THR A 295 -7.81 22.68 16.06
C THR A 295 -7.29 23.52 17.21
N ASP A 296 -7.90 23.44 18.40
CA ASP A 296 -7.52 24.22 19.58
C ASP A 296 -6.05 23.97 19.96
N THR A 297 -5.61 22.70 20.00
CA THR A 297 -4.21 22.37 20.36
C THR A 297 -3.21 22.91 19.35
N VAL A 298 -3.53 22.86 18.05
CA VAL A 298 -2.66 23.38 17.00
C VAL A 298 -2.63 24.91 17.02
N GLU A 299 -3.76 25.59 17.24
CA GLU A 299 -3.83 27.05 17.32
C GLU A 299 -3.17 27.62 18.58
N ASP A 300 -3.25 26.91 19.71
CA ASP A 300 -2.62 27.31 20.99
C ASP A 300 -1.12 26.94 21.08
N SER A 301 -0.59 26.21 20.09
CA SER A 301 0.80 25.78 20.09
C SER A 301 1.76 26.97 20.01
N THR A 302 2.76 26.98 20.89
CA THR A 302 3.83 27.98 20.84
C THR A 302 4.82 27.61 19.75
N PHE A 303 4.87 28.44 18.71
CA PHE A 303 5.77 28.26 17.57
C PHE A 303 7.24 28.18 18.02
N GLY A 304 7.93 27.11 17.62
CA GLY A 304 9.30 26.81 18.01
C GLY A 304 10.07 26.05 16.92
N GLY A 305 11.17 25.37 17.29
CA GLY A 305 11.94 24.50 16.39
C GLY A 305 11.21 23.21 15.99
N THR A 306 11.93 22.23 15.42
CA THR A 306 11.36 21.01 14.82
C THR A 306 11.99 19.75 15.45
N ASN A 307 11.42 19.27 16.56
CA ASN A 307 11.93 18.13 17.33
C ASN A 307 11.34 16.80 16.86
N MET A 308 11.76 16.35 15.68
CA MET A 308 11.26 15.10 15.08
C MET A 308 11.64 13.85 15.89
N SER A 309 12.81 13.83 16.51
CA SER A 309 13.28 12.62 17.22
C SER A 309 12.41 12.28 18.41
N ASP A 310 12.08 13.26 19.24
CA ASP A 310 11.31 13.03 20.46
C ASP A 310 9.84 12.79 20.12
N THR A 311 9.38 13.36 19.00
CA THR A 311 8.06 13.09 18.42
C THR A 311 7.94 11.62 17.98
N LEU A 312 8.96 11.07 17.32
CA LEU A 312 8.99 9.65 16.94
C LEU A 312 9.07 8.73 18.16
N GLU A 313 9.87 9.07 19.17
CA GLU A 313 9.93 8.31 20.43
C GLU A 313 8.55 8.31 21.12
N LYS A 314 7.86 9.45 21.16
CA LYS A 314 6.51 9.56 21.70
C LYS A 314 5.50 8.72 20.90
N ALA A 315 5.61 8.71 19.57
CA ALA A 315 4.77 7.86 18.74
C ALA A 315 4.95 6.36 19.05
N LEU A 316 6.19 5.92 19.31
CA LEU A 316 6.48 4.55 19.72
C LEU A 316 5.86 4.20 21.08
N GLU A 317 5.96 5.11 22.05
CA GLU A 317 5.30 4.94 23.36
C GLU A 317 3.78 4.75 23.19
N ILE A 318 3.13 5.55 22.34
CA ILE A 318 1.70 5.44 22.06
C ILE A 318 1.34 4.12 21.38
N VAL A 319 2.17 3.63 20.45
CA VAL A 319 1.95 2.29 19.84
C VAL A 319 2.03 1.20 20.91
N ASP A 320 2.96 1.30 21.84
CA ASP A 320 3.07 0.35 22.95
C ASP A 320 1.84 0.44 23.87
N GLU A 321 1.29 1.64 24.09
CA GLU A 321 0.02 1.86 24.80
C GLU A 321 -1.21 1.29 24.06
N PHE A 322 -1.17 1.18 22.73
CA PHE A 322 -2.24 0.52 21.98
C PHE A 322 -2.36 -0.96 22.37
N ASN A 323 -1.25 -1.61 22.75
CA ASN A 323 -1.19 -3.01 23.16
C ASN A 323 -1.85 -3.95 22.13
N ASP A 324 -1.50 -3.77 20.86
CA ASP A 324 -2.07 -4.49 19.71
C ASP A 324 -0.98 -4.84 18.69
N PRO A 325 -0.08 -5.80 19.01
CA PRO A 325 1.11 -6.08 18.22
C PRO A 325 0.82 -6.72 16.86
N GLU A 326 -0.35 -7.34 16.70
CA GLU A 326 -0.78 -8.00 15.45
C GLU A 326 -1.42 -7.02 14.46
N LYS A 327 -1.67 -5.77 14.88
CA LYS A 327 -2.24 -4.72 14.04
C LYS A 327 -1.15 -3.84 13.43
N LEU A 328 -1.36 -3.46 12.18
CA LEU A 328 -0.52 -2.45 11.53
C LEU A 328 -0.74 -1.08 12.15
N ASN A 329 0.34 -0.31 12.27
CA ASN A 329 0.37 1.03 12.79
C ASN A 329 1.01 1.93 11.72
N MET A 330 0.22 2.85 11.20
CA MET A 330 0.68 3.87 10.27
C MET A 330 1.15 5.09 11.04
N PHE A 331 2.39 5.50 10.81
CA PHE A 331 2.91 6.79 11.22
C PHE A 331 2.86 7.73 10.03
N VAL A 332 2.35 8.94 10.22
CA VAL A 332 2.40 10.00 9.21
C VAL A 332 3.10 11.19 9.82
N LEU A 333 4.29 11.51 9.32
CA LEU A 333 5.08 12.66 9.74
C LEU A 333 4.94 13.77 8.71
N LEU A 334 4.27 14.86 9.05
CA LEU A 334 4.18 16.06 8.21
C LEU A 334 5.06 17.15 8.78
N THR A 335 5.93 17.73 7.94
CA THR A 335 6.86 18.79 8.33
C THR A 335 7.22 19.69 7.16
N ASP A 336 7.58 20.93 7.45
CA ASP A 336 8.20 21.85 6.48
C ASP A 336 9.68 22.16 6.78
N GLY A 337 10.25 21.48 7.78
CA GLY A 337 11.54 21.82 8.36
C GLY A 337 12.55 20.68 8.38
N TYR A 338 13.69 20.98 9.01
CA TYR A 338 14.79 20.05 9.25
C TYR A 338 14.71 19.55 10.70
N PRO A 339 15.05 18.29 10.99
CA PRO A 339 15.13 17.85 12.37
C PRO A 339 16.23 18.61 13.11
N ASN A 340 16.02 18.81 14.41
CA ASN A 340 17.07 19.22 15.34
C ASN A 340 18.27 18.24 15.38
N ASN A 341 18.03 16.94 15.16
CA ASN A 341 19.05 15.90 15.16
C ASN A 341 18.76 14.82 14.11
N GLU A 342 19.37 14.95 12.93
CA GLU A 342 19.18 14.04 11.81
C GLU A 342 19.60 12.59 12.12
N ASP A 343 20.77 12.41 12.75
CA ASP A 343 21.30 11.07 13.06
C ASP A 343 20.39 10.31 14.04
N LYS A 344 19.84 11.01 15.05
CA LYS A 344 18.90 10.40 16.00
C LYS A 344 17.63 9.93 15.28
N VAL A 345 17.06 10.76 14.40
CA VAL A 345 15.87 10.40 13.59
C VAL A 345 16.15 9.18 12.70
N LYS A 346 17.28 9.16 11.99
CA LYS A 346 17.68 8.02 11.15
C LYS A 346 17.83 6.74 11.95
N ASN A 347 18.47 6.81 13.12
CA ASN A 347 18.65 5.65 13.98
C ASN A 347 17.32 5.10 14.50
N ILE A 348 16.38 5.97 14.93
CA ILE A 348 15.04 5.54 15.35
C ILE A 348 14.31 4.83 14.20
N CYS A 349 14.33 5.41 12.99
CA CYS A 349 13.62 4.83 11.85
C CYS A 349 14.24 3.50 11.38
N ARG A 350 15.57 3.38 11.45
CA ARG A 350 16.27 2.11 11.20
C ARG A 350 15.87 1.04 12.22
N GLU A 351 15.81 1.40 13.50
CA GLU A 351 15.36 0.49 14.57
C GLU A 351 13.90 0.04 14.35
N ILE A 352 13.00 0.95 13.96
CA ILE A 352 11.63 0.60 13.56
C ILE A 352 11.64 -0.38 12.38
N GLY A 353 12.41 -0.06 11.34
CA GLY A 353 12.55 -0.88 10.15
C GLY A 353 13.05 -2.29 10.42
N LEU A 354 13.98 -2.43 11.38
CA LEU A 354 14.57 -3.72 11.78
C LEU A 354 13.65 -4.50 12.73
N ASN A 355 13.10 -3.86 13.75
CA ASN A 355 12.55 -4.53 14.93
C ASN A 355 11.03 -4.39 15.11
N ARG A 356 10.36 -3.50 14.34
CA ARG A 356 8.92 -3.24 14.48
C ARG A 356 8.20 -3.27 13.11
N LYS A 357 8.08 -4.46 12.51
CA LYS A 357 7.49 -4.65 11.17
C LYS A 357 5.99 -4.30 11.08
N ASN A 358 5.32 -4.20 12.21
CA ASN A 358 3.94 -3.73 12.27
C ASN A 358 3.83 -2.19 12.21
N ILE A 359 4.94 -1.46 12.11
CA ILE A 359 4.97 0.00 11.94
C ILE A 359 5.45 0.36 10.53
N ILE A 360 4.77 1.33 9.91
CA ILE A 360 5.13 1.91 8.60
C ILE A 360 5.05 3.44 8.73
N LEU A 361 6.14 4.13 8.41
CA LEU A 361 6.27 5.59 8.45
C LEU A 361 6.14 6.18 7.05
N TYR A 362 5.13 7.02 6.87
CA TYR A 362 4.97 7.91 5.73
C TYR A 362 5.40 9.32 6.11
N THR A 363 6.03 10.02 5.17
CA THR A 363 6.55 11.36 5.42
C THR A 363 6.07 12.37 4.39
N ILE A 364 5.64 13.54 4.86
CA ILE A 364 5.06 14.60 4.06
C ILE A 364 5.94 15.83 4.22
N GLY A 365 6.65 16.18 3.15
CA GLY A 365 7.45 17.40 3.11
C GLY A 365 6.69 18.53 2.44
N ILE A 366 6.44 19.62 3.16
CA ILE A 366 5.83 20.83 2.61
C ILE A 366 6.90 21.91 2.47
N GLY A 367 6.81 22.74 1.43
CA GLY A 367 7.74 23.87 1.24
C GLY A 367 9.21 23.43 1.14
N GLU A 368 10.01 23.86 2.12
CA GLU A 368 11.47 23.72 2.15
C GLU A 368 11.97 22.50 2.97
N ALA A 369 11.07 21.55 3.28
CA ALA A 369 11.41 20.34 4.01
C ALA A 369 12.60 19.58 3.42
N ASN A 370 13.38 18.91 4.27
CA ASN A 370 14.47 18.03 3.85
C ASN A 370 13.93 16.75 3.21
N TYR A 371 13.54 16.82 1.94
CA TYR A 371 12.89 15.71 1.24
C TYR A 371 13.79 14.48 1.09
N GLU A 372 15.11 14.66 1.00
CA GLU A 372 16.06 13.55 0.93
C GLU A 372 16.01 12.74 2.23
N LEU A 373 16.12 13.42 3.38
CA LEU A 373 15.96 12.78 4.68
C LEU A 373 14.60 12.11 4.84
N LEU A 374 13.51 12.81 4.53
CA LEU A 374 12.15 12.28 4.65
C LEU A 374 11.99 10.99 3.83
N THR A 375 12.51 10.99 2.61
CA THR A 375 12.54 9.80 1.74
C THR A 375 13.37 8.68 2.33
N GLU A 376 14.54 8.98 2.90
CA GLU A 376 15.40 7.99 3.56
C GLU A 376 14.68 7.33 4.74
N ILE A 377 14.11 8.12 5.66
CA ILE A 377 13.52 7.60 6.90
C ILE A 377 12.20 6.84 6.65
N ALA A 378 11.38 7.28 5.69
CA ALA A 378 10.19 6.55 5.28
C ALA A 378 10.58 5.17 4.72
N ALA A 379 11.62 5.14 3.88
CA ALA A 379 12.09 3.93 3.23
C ALA A 379 12.71 2.91 4.22
N GLU A 380 13.29 3.34 5.34
CA GLU A 380 13.75 2.43 6.41
C GLU A 380 12.61 1.58 6.98
N THR A 381 11.41 2.15 7.07
CA THR A 381 10.22 1.45 7.59
C THR A 381 9.40 0.76 6.49
N GLY A 382 9.75 0.97 5.22
CA GLY A 382 8.98 0.51 4.06
C GLY A 382 7.78 1.40 3.74
N GLY A 383 7.69 2.61 4.28
CA GLY A 383 6.69 3.59 3.87
C GLY A 383 7.15 4.45 2.70
N GLU A 384 6.40 5.53 2.43
CA GLU A 384 6.61 6.42 1.29
C GLU A 384 6.68 7.89 1.72
N SER A 385 7.56 8.64 1.05
CA SER A 385 7.64 10.10 1.17
C SER A 385 6.92 10.77 0.02
N ARG A 386 6.23 11.89 0.29
CA ARG A 386 5.63 12.76 -0.73
C ARG A 386 5.93 14.23 -0.47
N LYS A 387 5.86 14.99 -1.56
CA LYS A 387 6.00 16.44 -1.58
C LYS A 387 4.78 17.04 -2.30
N PRO A 388 3.65 17.27 -1.60
CA PRO A 388 2.48 17.88 -2.20
C PRO A 388 2.79 19.33 -2.62
N ASN A 389 2.30 19.72 -3.79
CA ASN A 389 2.48 21.07 -4.34
C ASN A 389 1.40 22.04 -3.87
N ASP A 390 0.23 21.52 -3.47
CA ASP A 390 -0.91 22.31 -3.00
C ASP A 390 -1.75 21.53 -1.99
N LEU A 391 -2.77 22.20 -1.42
CA LEU A 391 -3.63 21.60 -0.41
C LEU A 391 -4.44 20.41 -0.97
N GLN A 392 -4.84 20.45 -2.25
CA GLN A 392 -5.62 19.36 -2.84
C GLN A 392 -4.79 18.06 -2.92
N GLU A 393 -3.53 18.15 -3.35
CA GLU A 393 -2.61 17.01 -3.33
C GLU A 393 -2.39 16.48 -1.90
N LEU A 394 -2.26 17.37 -0.91
CA LEU A 394 -2.15 16.99 0.49
C LEU A 394 -3.40 16.24 0.99
N LEU A 395 -4.59 16.76 0.71
CA LEU A 395 -5.86 16.14 1.13
C LEU A 395 -6.07 14.78 0.45
N ASN A 396 -5.79 14.68 -0.84
CA ASN A 396 -5.87 13.40 -1.56
C ASN A 396 -5.01 12.35 -0.89
N TRP A 397 -3.79 12.72 -0.50
CA TRP A 397 -2.90 11.76 0.11
C TRP A 397 -3.33 11.33 1.52
N TYR A 398 -3.84 12.26 2.34
CA TYR A 398 -4.42 11.87 3.64
C TYR A 398 -5.68 11.00 3.49
N SER A 399 -6.51 11.24 2.47
CA SER A 399 -7.65 10.37 2.16
C SER A 399 -7.19 8.97 1.73
N GLU A 400 -6.17 8.88 0.88
CA GLU A 400 -5.53 7.60 0.51
C GLU A 400 -4.97 6.89 1.75
N LEU A 401 -4.17 7.56 2.57
CA LEU A 401 -3.59 7.00 3.80
C LEU A 401 -4.64 6.64 4.85
N ALA A 402 -5.80 7.28 4.86
CA ALA A 402 -6.88 6.90 5.76
C ALA A 402 -7.49 5.56 5.36
N ASN A 403 -7.55 5.28 4.06
CA ASN A 403 -8.20 4.11 3.49
C ASN A 403 -7.24 2.95 3.20
N ASP A 404 -5.96 3.26 3.04
CA ASP A 404 -4.94 2.36 2.54
C ASP A 404 -3.67 2.38 3.37
N ILE A 405 -3.03 1.22 3.45
CA ILE A 405 -1.67 1.06 3.96
C ILE A 405 -0.92 0.11 3.03
N GLU A 406 0.24 0.57 2.55
CA GLU A 406 1.09 -0.14 1.60
C GLU A 406 2.53 -0.16 2.10
N ARG A 407 3.22 -1.29 1.98
CA ARG A 407 4.63 -1.39 2.34
C ARG A 407 5.49 -1.64 1.11
N ARG A 408 6.45 -0.77 0.89
CA ARG A 408 7.53 -0.95 -0.07
C ARG A 408 8.51 -2.00 0.46
N VAL A 409 8.85 -2.93 -0.41
CA VAL A 409 9.88 -3.95 -0.19
C VAL A 409 11.04 -3.64 -1.12
N LYS A 410 12.18 -3.23 -0.54
CA LYS A 410 13.43 -3.07 -1.28
C LYS A 410 13.98 -4.46 -1.61
N LEU A 411 14.29 -4.69 -2.89
CA LEU A 411 14.86 -5.96 -3.39
C LEU A 411 16.40 -6.05 -3.27
N LYS A 412 17.05 -5.11 -2.57
CA LYS A 412 18.50 -4.99 -2.45
C LYS A 412 18.95 -4.91 -1.00
#